data_AF-A0A973SKE0-F1
#
_entry.id   AF-A0A973SKE0-F1
#
_cell.length_a   1.000
_cell.length_b   1.000
_cell.length_c   1.000
_cell.angle_alpha   90.00
_cell.angle_beta   90.00
_cell.angle_gamma   90.00
#
_symmetry.space_group_name_H-M   'P 1'
#
loop_
_entity.id
_entity.type
_entity.pdbx_description
1 polymer ?
#
loop_
_entity_poly.entity_id
_entity_poly.type
_entity_poly.pdbx_seq_one_letter_code
_entity_poly.pdbx_strand_id
1 'polypeptide(L)'
;MSIPQRAAAAAAVTVTALVLTACSSSGSTKAGSSAGTSGGASTSAGTSSAAGGTSSSDVTSTSWDRNPDQSATAKKAGLQMLGNEMLQVHYHAHLDVIVDGQKITVPQYIGIDENAQTITALHTHDTSGILHIESAADIPFKLGQAFTEWGQPLSGTQVGPVAIGADKAVKLIVNGKEVAGDPSQYVLKSHDEVVVWVGPKDATPQVPSSYAFQPGL
;
A
#
# COMPACT_ATOMS: atom_id res chain seq x y z
N MET A 1 43.41 44.62 0.19
CA MET A 1 42.81 43.77 1.23
C MET A 1 43.14 42.31 0.92
N SER A 2 43.79 41.62 1.86
CA SER A 2 44.38 40.30 1.68
C SER A 2 43.32 39.19 1.67
N ILE A 3 43.41 38.29 0.68
CA ILE A 3 42.66 37.03 0.58
C ILE A 3 43.56 35.92 1.14
N PRO A 4 43.14 35.15 2.15
CA PRO A 4 43.85 33.94 2.53
C PRO A 4 43.40 32.74 1.67
N GLN A 5 44.34 32.17 0.91
CA GLN A 5 44.25 30.82 0.34
C GLN A 5 44.61 29.77 1.39
N ARG A 6 43.73 28.78 1.61
CA ARG A 6 44.00 27.45 2.19
C ARG A 6 42.84 26.53 1.78
N ALA A 7 42.97 25.26 1.44
CA ALA A 7 44.04 24.37 1.01
C ALA A 7 43.28 23.15 0.46
N ALA A 8 43.59 22.69 -0.76
CA ALA A 8 42.99 21.48 -1.30
C ALA A 8 43.70 20.25 -0.68
N ALA A 9 42.95 19.37 -0.03
CA ALA A 9 43.42 18.07 0.41
C ALA A 9 42.72 16.99 -0.44
N ALA A 10 43.51 16.35 -1.30
CA ALA A 10 43.15 15.12 -2.00
C ALA A 10 43.43 13.93 -1.08
N ALA A 11 42.51 12.96 -1.00
CA ALA A 11 42.76 11.68 -0.35
C ALA A 11 42.14 10.53 -1.15
N ALA A 12 43.05 9.82 -1.83
CA ALA A 12 43.12 8.40 -2.16
C ALA A 12 41.83 7.59 -2.41
N VAL A 13 41.69 7.18 -3.68
CA VAL A 13 40.91 6.02 -4.14
C VAL A 13 41.64 4.73 -3.75
N THR A 14 41.01 3.88 -2.94
CA THR A 14 41.45 2.48 -2.75
C THR A 14 40.59 1.54 -3.58
N VAL A 15 41.21 0.95 -4.60
CA VAL A 15 40.69 -0.17 -5.39
C VAL A 15 41.02 -1.45 -4.65
N THR A 16 40.02 -2.26 -4.32
CA THR A 16 40.23 -3.65 -3.86
C THR A 16 39.49 -4.58 -4.80
N ALA A 17 40.25 -5.39 -5.53
CA ALA A 17 39.75 -6.36 -6.50
C ALA A 17 39.69 -7.77 -5.90
N LEU A 18 38.58 -8.45 -6.22
CA LEU A 18 38.44 -9.83 -6.70
C LEU A 18 38.92 -11.02 -5.84
N VAL A 19 37.97 -11.90 -5.49
CA VAL A 19 38.13 -13.36 -5.69
C VAL A 19 36.79 -13.96 -6.13
N LEU A 20 36.74 -14.48 -7.35
CA LEU A 20 35.70 -15.38 -7.87
C LEU A 20 36.19 -16.82 -7.67
N THR A 21 35.38 -17.66 -7.03
CA THR A 21 35.60 -19.11 -7.00
C THR A 21 34.36 -19.79 -7.58
N ALA A 22 34.53 -20.31 -8.79
CA ALA A 22 33.62 -21.25 -9.42
C ALA A 22 34.25 -22.65 -9.36
N CYS A 23 33.43 -23.68 -9.17
CA CYS A 23 33.61 -25.01 -9.77
C CYS A 23 32.31 -25.82 -9.62
N SER A 24 31.80 -26.27 -10.77
CA SER A 24 30.65 -27.13 -10.99
C SER A 24 30.97 -28.61 -10.74
N SER A 25 29.94 -29.44 -10.53
CA SER A 25 29.96 -30.83 -11.01
C SER A 25 28.55 -31.39 -11.22
N SER A 26 28.36 -31.93 -12.42
CA SER A 26 27.19 -32.58 -13.00
C SER A 26 26.82 -33.92 -12.36
N GLY A 27 25.57 -34.34 -12.54
CA GLY A 27 25.12 -35.73 -12.35
C GLY A 27 23.82 -36.01 -13.10
N SER A 28 23.88 -36.92 -14.08
CA SER A 28 22.82 -37.26 -15.04
C SER A 28 22.02 -38.53 -14.66
N THR A 29 21.02 -38.83 -15.50
CA THR A 29 20.17 -40.06 -15.63
C THR A 29 18.87 -40.00 -14.80
N LYS A 30 17.69 -40.46 -15.26
CA LYS A 30 17.34 -41.51 -16.23
C LYS A 30 15.88 -41.34 -16.70
N ALA A 31 15.63 -41.68 -17.96
CA ALA A 31 14.29 -41.82 -18.54
C ALA A 31 13.48 -42.97 -17.90
N GLY A 32 12.17 -42.79 -17.80
CA GLY A 32 11.22 -43.83 -17.45
C GLY A 32 9.88 -43.55 -18.09
N SER A 33 9.67 -44.10 -19.28
CA SER A 33 8.34 -44.25 -19.88
C SER A 33 7.61 -45.43 -19.21
N SER A 34 6.36 -45.24 -18.82
CA SER A 34 5.40 -46.35 -18.74
C SER A 34 4.02 -45.85 -19.13
N ALA A 35 3.54 -46.40 -20.25
CA ALA A 35 2.16 -46.31 -20.68
C ALA A 35 1.24 -47.03 -19.68
N GLY A 36 0.05 -46.45 -19.48
CA GLY A 36 -1.06 -47.07 -18.78
C GLY A 36 -2.36 -46.61 -19.42
N THR A 37 -2.85 -47.38 -20.39
CA THR A 37 -4.20 -47.28 -20.95
C THR A 37 -5.16 -48.00 -20.00
N SER A 38 -6.27 -47.36 -19.62
CA SER A 38 -7.64 -47.87 -19.79
C SER A 38 -8.61 -47.31 -18.74
N GLY A 39 -9.78 -46.86 -19.19
CA GLY A 39 -11.02 -47.12 -18.46
C GLY A 39 -11.91 -45.92 -18.13
N GLY A 40 -13.11 -45.91 -18.73
CA GLY A 40 -14.36 -45.38 -18.15
C GLY A 40 -14.54 -43.86 -18.18
N ALA A 41 -15.22 -43.29 -19.17
CA ALA A 41 -16.68 -43.21 -19.30
C ALA A 41 -17.37 -42.23 -18.31
N SER A 42 -18.21 -41.38 -18.91
CA SER A 42 -19.28 -40.55 -18.36
C SER A 42 -18.92 -39.34 -17.49
N THR A 43 -18.96 -38.15 -18.11
CA THR A 43 -19.51 -36.95 -17.45
C THR A 43 -20.44 -36.23 -18.42
N SER A 44 -21.70 -36.16 -18.01
CA SER A 44 -22.80 -35.44 -18.65
C SER A 44 -22.45 -33.98 -18.94
N ALA A 45 -22.81 -33.55 -20.15
CA ALA A 45 -22.98 -32.13 -20.46
C ALA A 45 -24.05 -31.55 -19.52
N GLY A 46 -23.62 -30.64 -18.64
CA GLY A 46 -24.48 -29.78 -17.84
C GLY A 46 -24.13 -28.34 -18.17
N THR A 47 -24.80 -27.77 -19.16
CA THR A 47 -24.87 -26.33 -19.35
C THR A 47 -25.51 -25.73 -18.12
N SER A 48 -24.79 -24.89 -17.39
CA SER A 48 -25.38 -23.98 -16.42
C SER A 48 -24.62 -22.67 -16.48
N SER A 49 -25.09 -21.82 -17.37
CA SER A 49 -24.99 -20.37 -17.23
C SER A 49 -25.57 -19.98 -15.88
N ALA A 50 -24.76 -19.37 -15.03
CA ALA A 50 -25.23 -18.50 -13.98
C ALA A 50 -24.17 -17.43 -13.74
N ALA A 51 -24.34 -16.33 -14.46
CA ALA A 51 -23.84 -15.05 -14.01
C ALA A 51 -24.40 -14.80 -12.61
N GLY A 52 -23.51 -14.87 -11.61
CA GLY A 52 -23.79 -14.48 -10.24
C GLY A 52 -23.00 -13.22 -9.92
N GLY A 53 -23.30 -12.12 -10.62
CA GLY A 53 -22.87 -10.80 -10.20
C GLY A 53 -23.64 -10.44 -8.94
N THR A 54 -23.12 -10.79 -7.78
CA THR A 54 -23.62 -10.25 -6.52
C THR A 54 -22.95 -8.91 -6.31
N SER A 55 -23.61 -7.86 -6.79
CA SER A 55 -23.40 -6.51 -6.31
C SER A 55 -23.69 -6.48 -4.81
N SER A 56 -22.65 -6.58 -4.00
CA SER A 56 -22.72 -6.22 -2.58
C SER A 56 -22.18 -4.80 -2.43
N SER A 57 -23.00 -3.85 -2.85
CA SER A 57 -22.92 -2.49 -2.33
C SER A 57 -23.26 -2.54 -0.84
N ASP A 58 -22.26 -2.22 -0.03
CA ASP A 58 -22.26 -2.15 1.45
C ASP A 58 -21.99 -3.46 2.20
N VAL A 59 -20.84 -4.10 1.90
CA VAL A 59 -20.18 -4.96 2.88
C VAL A 59 -19.37 -4.04 3.79
N THR A 60 -19.74 -3.93 5.06
CA THR A 60 -18.76 -3.52 6.09
C THR A 60 -17.63 -4.51 5.99
N SER A 61 -16.49 -4.06 5.46
CA SER A 61 -15.38 -4.93 5.10
C SER A 61 -14.98 -5.80 6.29
N THR A 62 -15.18 -7.11 6.16
CA THR A 62 -14.82 -8.10 7.18
C THR A 62 -13.35 -8.53 7.07
N SER A 63 -12.64 -8.00 6.08
CA SER A 63 -11.25 -8.28 5.75
C SER A 63 -10.50 -6.97 5.49
N TRP A 64 -9.16 -7.01 5.48
CA TRP A 64 -8.31 -5.89 5.05
C TRP A 64 -8.07 -5.86 3.54
N ASP A 65 -8.78 -6.69 2.78
CA ASP A 65 -8.65 -6.75 1.33
C ASP A 65 -9.03 -5.42 0.67
N ARG A 66 -8.43 -5.18 -0.50
CA ARG A 66 -8.82 -4.09 -1.40
C ARG A 66 -10.25 -4.32 -1.91
N ASN A 67 -11.06 -3.25 -1.93
CA ASN A 67 -12.37 -3.30 -2.58
C ASN A 67 -12.24 -3.60 -4.09
N PRO A 68 -12.95 -4.56 -4.67
CA PRO A 68 -12.85 -4.84 -6.11
C PRO A 68 -13.46 -3.75 -7.01
N ASP A 69 -14.39 -2.93 -6.49
CA ASP A 69 -15.04 -1.84 -7.24
C ASP A 69 -14.40 -0.49 -6.90
N GLN A 70 -13.29 -0.21 -7.59
CA GLN A 70 -12.54 1.03 -7.39
C GLN A 70 -13.30 2.27 -7.90
N SER A 71 -14.08 2.13 -8.97
CA SER A 71 -14.90 3.24 -9.47
C SER A 71 -15.95 3.69 -8.46
N ALA A 72 -16.62 2.75 -7.77
CA ALA A 72 -17.61 3.09 -6.74
C ALA A 72 -16.96 3.71 -5.49
N THR A 73 -15.83 3.19 -5.05
CA THR A 73 -15.13 3.68 -3.86
C THR A 73 -14.45 5.03 -4.10
N ALA A 74 -13.87 5.27 -5.29
CA ALA A 74 -13.38 6.58 -5.72
C ALA A 74 -14.50 7.64 -5.67
N LYS A 75 -15.66 7.32 -6.24
CA LYS A 75 -16.85 8.20 -6.19
C LYS A 75 -17.26 8.49 -4.74
N LYS A 76 -17.23 7.50 -3.87
CA LYS A 76 -17.53 7.66 -2.43
C LYS A 76 -16.48 8.52 -1.72
N ALA A 77 -15.22 8.44 -2.12
CA ALA A 77 -14.12 9.27 -1.63
C ALA A 77 -14.16 10.71 -2.19
N GLY A 78 -15.06 11.00 -3.13
CA GLY A 78 -15.15 12.29 -3.82
C GLY A 78 -14.02 12.49 -4.84
N LEU A 79 -13.45 11.41 -5.35
CA LEU A 79 -12.35 11.39 -6.30
C LEU A 79 -12.83 10.89 -7.67
N GLN A 80 -12.14 11.32 -8.72
CA GLN A 80 -12.45 10.98 -10.10
C GLN A 80 -11.48 9.93 -10.62
N MET A 81 -12.00 8.92 -11.31
CA MET A 81 -11.20 8.01 -12.13
C MET A 81 -10.74 8.75 -13.39
N LEU A 82 -9.43 8.85 -13.59
CA LEU A 82 -8.75 9.51 -14.69
C LEU A 82 -8.06 8.48 -15.59
N GLY A 83 -7.83 8.80 -16.85
CA GLY A 83 -7.12 7.90 -17.77
C GLY A 83 -5.59 7.90 -17.62
N ASN A 84 -5.03 8.89 -16.92
CA ASN A 84 -3.58 9.02 -16.68
C ASN A 84 -3.34 9.73 -15.35
N GLU A 85 -2.14 9.52 -14.80
CA GLU A 85 -1.57 10.29 -13.70
C GLU A 85 -1.34 11.76 -14.08
N MET A 86 -1.44 12.67 -13.11
CA MET A 86 -1.28 14.12 -13.31
C MET A 86 -0.14 14.66 -12.46
N LEU A 87 0.81 15.37 -13.08
CA LEU A 87 2.08 15.76 -12.44
C LEU A 87 2.14 17.22 -11.95
N GLN A 88 1.05 17.97 -12.03
CA GLN A 88 1.07 19.38 -11.60
C GLN A 88 1.27 19.50 -10.08
N VAL A 89 0.62 18.62 -9.33
CA VAL A 89 0.92 18.34 -7.93
C VAL A 89 1.30 16.87 -7.85
N HIS A 90 2.52 16.60 -7.39
CA HIS A 90 3.05 15.26 -7.28
C HIS A 90 3.85 15.15 -5.99
N TYR A 91 3.33 14.40 -5.03
CA TYR A 91 4.03 14.06 -3.79
C TYR A 91 3.55 12.72 -3.25
N HIS A 92 4.30 12.18 -2.30
CA HIS A 92 4.01 10.88 -1.70
C HIS A 92 3.91 10.99 -0.19
N ALA A 93 3.17 10.06 0.42
CA ALA A 93 3.17 9.80 1.85
C ALA A 93 3.26 8.28 2.05
N HIS A 94 3.67 7.82 3.22
CA HIS A 94 3.69 6.40 3.55
C HIS A 94 2.66 6.13 4.65
N LEU A 95 1.93 5.01 4.52
CA LEU A 95 0.90 4.58 5.46
C LEU A 95 1.26 3.21 6.06
N ASP A 96 1.48 3.20 7.36
CA ASP A 96 1.46 2.00 8.19
C ASP A 96 0.10 1.89 8.91
N VAL A 97 -0.51 0.71 8.87
CA VAL A 97 -1.66 0.37 9.73
C VAL A 97 -1.23 -0.70 10.72
N ILE A 98 -1.40 -0.45 12.01
CA ILE A 98 -0.96 -1.36 13.08
C ILE A 98 -2.13 -1.63 14.01
N VAL A 99 -2.48 -2.91 14.18
CA VAL A 99 -3.57 -3.34 15.07
C VAL A 99 -3.01 -4.33 16.08
N ASP A 100 -3.11 -4.02 17.37
CA ASP A 100 -2.64 -4.85 18.47
C ASP A 100 -1.17 -5.31 18.31
N GLY A 101 -0.34 -4.40 17.76
CA GLY A 101 1.07 -4.65 17.49
C GLY A 101 1.37 -5.41 16.19
N GLN A 102 0.35 -5.80 15.42
CA GLN A 102 0.51 -6.44 14.12
C GLN A 102 0.40 -5.40 12.99
N LYS A 103 1.37 -5.40 12.08
CA LYS A 103 1.28 -4.62 10.84
C LYS A 103 0.25 -5.23 9.90
N ILE A 104 -0.66 -4.40 9.42
CA ILE A 104 -1.64 -4.73 8.40
C ILE A 104 -1.06 -4.28 7.05
N THR A 105 -1.08 -5.18 6.07
CA THR A 105 -0.68 -4.84 4.70
C THR A 105 -1.69 -3.85 4.11
N VAL A 106 -1.20 -2.70 3.67
CA VAL A 106 -1.95 -1.81 2.77
C VAL A 106 -1.90 -2.44 1.37
N PRO A 107 -3.05 -2.80 0.77
CA PRO A 107 -3.05 -3.42 -0.55
C PRO A 107 -2.52 -2.51 -1.63
N GLN A 108 -1.94 -3.14 -2.65
CA GLN A 108 -1.71 -2.48 -3.93
C GLN A 108 -3.03 -2.11 -4.62
N TYR A 109 -2.94 -1.15 -5.55
CA TYR A 109 -3.98 -0.77 -6.49
C TYR A 109 -5.23 -0.14 -5.87
N ILE A 110 -5.16 0.32 -4.62
CA ILE A 110 -6.15 1.28 -4.11
C ILE A 110 -6.12 2.49 -5.04
N GLY A 111 -7.29 2.92 -5.52
CA GLY A 111 -7.47 3.99 -6.50
C GLY A 111 -7.22 3.62 -7.95
N ILE A 112 -6.91 2.36 -8.26
CA ILE A 112 -6.55 1.92 -9.63
C ILE A 112 -7.52 0.85 -10.12
N ASP A 113 -8.14 1.08 -11.27
CA ASP A 113 -8.86 0.04 -12.02
C ASP A 113 -8.03 -0.39 -13.24
N GLU A 114 -7.34 -1.52 -13.11
CA GLU A 114 -6.47 -2.06 -14.16
C GLU A 114 -7.24 -2.47 -15.42
N ASN A 115 -8.49 -2.92 -15.28
CA ASN A 115 -9.29 -3.37 -16.42
C ASN A 115 -9.78 -2.18 -17.24
N ALA A 116 -10.21 -1.11 -16.57
CA ALA A 116 -10.62 0.13 -17.21
C ALA A 116 -9.43 1.02 -17.60
N GLN A 117 -8.22 0.69 -17.14
CA GLN A 117 -7.01 1.52 -17.23
C GLN A 117 -7.26 2.94 -16.72
N THR A 118 -7.83 3.03 -15.51
CA THR A 118 -8.09 4.32 -14.86
C THR A 118 -7.52 4.37 -13.45
N ILE A 119 -7.22 5.59 -13.00
CA ILE A 119 -6.54 5.88 -11.74
C ILE A 119 -7.09 7.15 -11.08
N THR A 120 -7.17 7.19 -9.77
CA THR A 120 -7.54 8.41 -9.03
C THR A 120 -6.31 9.27 -8.75
N ALA A 121 -6.52 10.48 -8.22
CA ALA A 121 -5.41 11.35 -7.81
C ALA A 121 -4.77 10.93 -6.47
N LEU A 122 -5.30 9.90 -5.80
CA LEU A 122 -4.81 9.38 -4.52
C LEU A 122 -4.82 7.85 -4.56
N HIS A 123 -3.68 7.22 -4.81
CA HIS A 123 -3.61 5.79 -5.10
C HIS A 123 -2.39 5.08 -4.51
N THR A 124 -2.34 3.76 -4.66
CA THR A 124 -1.18 2.91 -4.33
C THR A 124 -0.81 2.07 -5.54
N HIS A 125 0.48 1.94 -5.84
CA HIS A 125 0.95 1.06 -6.92
C HIS A 125 1.29 -0.35 -6.44
N ASP A 126 1.70 -0.50 -5.19
CA ASP A 126 2.12 -1.79 -4.63
C ASP A 126 1.73 -1.91 -3.14
N THR A 127 2.24 -2.95 -2.49
CA THR A 127 1.93 -3.26 -1.07
C THR A 127 2.89 -2.57 -0.08
N SER A 128 3.73 -1.64 -0.54
CA SER A 128 4.66 -0.91 0.33
C SER A 128 3.95 0.04 1.30
N GLY A 129 2.70 0.44 1.00
CA GLY A 129 1.97 1.45 1.77
C GLY A 129 2.22 2.89 1.30
N ILE A 130 2.96 3.11 0.21
CA ILE A 130 3.15 4.44 -0.37
C ILE A 130 1.85 4.91 -1.02
N LEU A 131 1.32 6.01 -0.51
CA LEU A 131 0.23 6.78 -1.09
C LEU A 131 0.83 7.78 -2.08
N HIS A 132 0.40 7.67 -3.34
CA HIS A 132 0.69 8.60 -4.42
C HIS A 132 -0.38 9.69 -4.44
N ILE A 133 0.04 10.96 -4.49
CA ILE A 133 -0.85 12.10 -4.67
C ILE A 133 -0.44 12.82 -5.94
N GLU A 134 -1.26 12.67 -6.98
CA GLU A 134 -0.96 13.07 -8.35
C GLU A 134 -2.18 13.78 -8.94
N SER A 135 -2.19 15.10 -8.83
CA SER A 135 -3.38 15.92 -9.08
C SER A 135 -3.11 17.03 -10.10
N ALA A 136 -4.15 17.37 -10.86
CA ALA A 136 -4.17 18.52 -11.76
C ALA A 136 -4.38 19.86 -11.03
N ALA A 137 -4.69 19.83 -9.74
CA ALA A 137 -4.93 21.01 -8.93
C ALA A 137 -4.33 20.86 -7.52
N ASP A 138 -3.90 21.99 -6.96
CA ASP A 138 -3.46 22.08 -5.57
C ASP A 138 -4.67 22.13 -4.63
N ILE A 139 -5.15 20.93 -4.29
CA ILE A 139 -6.23 20.70 -3.35
C ILE A 139 -5.76 19.72 -2.27
N PRO A 140 -6.26 19.85 -1.03
CA PRO A 140 -5.85 18.96 0.06
C PRO A 140 -6.44 17.56 -0.11
N PHE A 141 -5.59 16.54 0.03
CA PHE A 141 -5.99 15.13 0.09
C PHE A 141 -5.96 14.63 1.53
N LYS A 142 -6.98 13.87 1.91
CA LYS A 142 -7.16 13.39 3.28
C LYS A 142 -6.93 11.89 3.42
N LEU A 143 -6.42 11.48 4.58
CA LEU A 143 -6.25 10.06 4.91
C LEU A 143 -7.56 9.27 4.81
N GLY A 144 -8.69 9.87 5.18
CA GLY A 144 -10.00 9.25 5.04
C GLY A 144 -10.40 8.92 3.59
N GLN A 145 -9.88 9.66 2.60
CA GLN A 145 -10.13 9.36 1.19
C GLN A 145 -9.42 8.06 0.79
N ALA A 146 -8.15 7.89 1.17
CA ALA A 146 -7.42 6.64 0.92
C ALA A 146 -8.11 5.42 1.55
N PHE A 147 -8.57 5.53 2.80
CA PHE A 147 -9.34 4.47 3.45
C PHE A 147 -10.69 4.21 2.75
N THR A 148 -11.35 5.26 2.27
CA THR A 148 -12.60 5.12 1.51
C THR A 148 -12.39 4.40 0.18
N GLU A 149 -11.31 4.71 -0.56
CA GLU A 149 -10.93 3.98 -1.79
C GLU A 149 -10.54 2.53 -1.51
N TRP A 150 -9.85 2.28 -0.39
CA TRP A 150 -9.59 0.93 0.09
C TRP A 150 -10.90 0.19 0.42
N GLY A 151 -11.97 0.90 0.75
CA GLY A 151 -13.25 0.32 1.20
C GLY A 151 -13.26 0.01 2.70
N GLN A 152 -12.39 0.65 3.47
CA GLN A 152 -12.22 0.48 4.90
C GLN A 152 -12.73 1.72 5.65
N PRO A 153 -13.52 1.58 6.72
CA PRO A 153 -13.85 2.71 7.59
C PRO A 153 -12.60 3.21 8.33
N LEU A 154 -12.57 4.52 8.61
CA LEU A 154 -11.58 5.16 9.46
C LEU A 154 -12.27 6.20 10.34
N SER A 155 -12.31 5.95 11.64
CA SER A 155 -12.84 6.84 12.66
C SER A 155 -12.19 6.55 14.01
N GLY A 156 -12.52 7.33 15.04
CA GLY A 156 -12.10 7.03 16.41
C GLY A 156 -12.73 5.76 17.01
N THR A 157 -13.75 5.19 16.37
CA THR A 157 -14.49 4.01 16.85
C THR A 157 -14.39 2.79 15.94
N GLN A 158 -13.80 2.93 14.75
CA GLN A 158 -13.64 1.84 13.80
C GLN A 158 -12.46 2.09 12.86
N VAL A 159 -11.61 1.09 12.67
CA VAL A 159 -10.55 1.09 11.65
C VAL A 159 -10.62 -0.23 10.88
N GLY A 160 -11.00 -0.16 9.61
CA GLY A 160 -11.27 -1.35 8.80
C GLY A 160 -12.28 -2.30 9.44
N PRO A 161 -12.01 -3.62 9.50
CA PRO A 161 -12.86 -4.61 10.17
C PRO A 161 -12.86 -4.50 11.71
N VAL A 162 -12.04 -3.61 12.30
CA VAL A 162 -11.83 -3.56 13.75
C VAL A 162 -12.69 -2.48 14.40
N ALA A 163 -13.66 -2.90 15.21
CA ALA A 163 -14.41 -2.03 16.10
C ALA A 163 -13.62 -1.74 17.39
N ILE A 164 -13.65 -0.49 17.85
CA ILE A 164 -12.84 -0.02 18.98
C ILE A 164 -13.69 -0.01 20.26
N GLY A 165 -13.33 -0.89 21.19
CA GLY A 165 -13.95 -0.99 22.52
C GLY A 165 -13.40 0.03 23.53
N ALA A 166 -13.97 0.04 24.73
CA ALA A 166 -13.65 1.02 25.78
C ALA A 166 -12.20 0.95 26.32
N ASP A 167 -11.52 -0.18 26.12
CA ASP A 167 -10.13 -0.42 26.54
C ASP A 167 -9.10 -0.10 25.44
N LYS A 168 -9.56 0.13 24.20
CA LYS A 168 -8.71 0.45 23.05
C LYS A 168 -8.90 1.88 22.58
N ALA A 169 -7.95 2.36 21.80
CA ALA A 169 -8.02 3.64 21.11
C ALA A 169 -7.44 3.54 19.70
N VAL A 170 -7.87 4.45 18.84
CA VAL A 170 -7.19 4.78 17.59
C VAL A 170 -6.27 5.96 17.85
N LYS A 171 -5.01 5.83 17.45
CA LYS A 171 -4.03 6.91 17.47
C LYS A 171 -3.55 7.15 16.06
N LEU A 172 -3.69 8.38 15.59
CA LEU A 172 -3.01 8.86 14.40
C LEU A 172 -1.65 9.39 14.83
N ILE A 173 -0.58 8.85 14.27
CA ILE A 173 0.78 9.30 14.54
C ILE A 173 1.40 9.68 13.22
N VAL A 174 1.93 10.90 13.13
CA VAL A 174 2.56 11.39 11.91
C VAL A 174 3.96 11.86 12.24
N ASN A 175 4.95 11.33 11.51
CA ASN A 175 6.37 11.63 11.71
C ASN A 175 6.79 11.42 13.18
N GLY A 176 6.28 10.35 13.81
CA GLY A 176 6.55 9.98 15.20
C GLY A 176 5.81 10.81 16.25
N LYS A 177 4.88 11.69 15.85
CA LYS A 177 4.12 12.55 16.78
C LYS A 177 2.62 12.24 16.69
N GLU A 178 1.99 12.01 17.84
CA GLU A 178 0.54 11.79 17.90
C GLU A 178 -0.19 13.07 17.45
N VAL A 179 -1.15 12.90 16.54
CA VAL A 179 -2.02 13.94 16.00
C VAL A 179 -3.42 13.73 16.57
N ALA A 180 -3.93 14.73 17.29
CA ALA A 180 -5.26 14.68 17.87
C ALA A 180 -6.35 14.97 16.82
N GLY A 181 -7.56 14.45 17.08
CA GLY A 181 -8.74 14.69 16.25
C GLY A 181 -9.18 13.45 15.47
N ASP A 182 -10.10 13.65 14.53
CA ASP A 182 -10.58 12.58 13.66
C ASP A 182 -9.48 12.19 12.65
N PRO A 183 -8.98 10.94 12.68
CA PRO A 183 -7.92 10.50 11.78
C PRO A 183 -8.31 10.60 10.30
N SER A 184 -9.60 10.48 9.97
CA SER A 184 -10.08 10.59 8.58
C SER A 184 -9.91 12.00 8.00
N GLN A 185 -9.79 13.02 8.85
CA GLN A 185 -9.69 14.41 8.45
C GLN A 185 -8.25 14.90 8.28
N TYR A 186 -7.26 14.06 8.58
CA TYR A 186 -5.85 14.42 8.43
C TYR A 186 -5.52 14.69 6.96
N VAL A 187 -4.98 15.87 6.67
CA VAL A 187 -4.51 16.25 5.33
C VAL A 187 -3.08 15.76 5.15
N LEU A 188 -2.89 14.88 4.16
CA LEU A 188 -1.61 14.27 3.81
C LEU A 188 -0.65 15.32 3.26
N LYS A 189 0.61 15.24 3.67
CA LYS A 189 1.69 16.12 3.19
C LYS A 189 2.81 15.31 2.57
N SER A 190 3.64 16.01 1.80
CA SER A 190 4.83 15.43 1.19
C SER A 190 5.73 14.77 2.24
N HIS A 191 6.04 13.49 1.99
CA HIS A 191 6.87 12.60 2.78
C HIS A 191 6.42 12.41 4.23
N ASP A 192 5.13 12.54 4.51
CA ASP A 192 4.61 12.11 5.80
C ASP A 192 4.83 10.60 5.98
N GLU A 193 5.35 10.21 7.14
CA GLU A 193 5.22 8.86 7.69
C GLU A 193 3.97 8.83 8.57
N VAL A 194 2.90 8.20 8.06
CA VAL A 194 1.60 8.14 8.72
C VAL A 194 1.39 6.75 9.30
N VAL A 195 1.07 6.69 10.59
CA VAL A 195 0.73 5.46 11.28
C VAL A 195 -0.68 5.58 11.86
N VAL A 196 -1.58 4.70 11.40
CA VAL A 196 -2.87 4.46 12.06
C VAL A 196 -2.69 3.29 13.01
N TRP A 197 -2.65 3.59 14.30
CA TRP A 197 -2.41 2.61 15.35
C TRP A 197 -3.67 2.31 16.15
N VAL A 198 -3.95 1.03 16.38
CA VAL A 198 -5.02 0.52 17.23
C VAL A 198 -4.41 -0.37 18.32
N GLY A 199 -4.77 -0.11 19.57
CA GLY A 199 -4.37 -0.92 20.72
C GLY A 199 -4.83 -0.33 22.05
N PRO A 200 -4.26 -0.75 23.19
CA PRO A 200 -4.68 -0.28 24.52
C PRO A 200 -4.65 1.25 24.65
N LYS A 201 -5.70 1.85 25.19
CA LYS A 201 -5.87 3.32 25.23
C LYS A 201 -4.73 4.06 25.94
N ASP A 202 -4.14 3.45 26.97
CA ASP A 202 -3.09 4.04 27.80
C ASP A 202 -1.68 3.74 27.29
N ALA A 203 -1.54 3.02 26.15
CA ALA A 203 -0.25 2.68 25.59
C ALA A 203 0.38 3.85 24.82
N THR A 204 1.70 3.91 24.85
CA THR A 204 2.51 4.77 23.97
C THR A 204 3.21 3.89 22.95
N PRO A 205 2.66 3.76 21.74
CA PRO A 205 3.19 2.81 20.76
C PRO A 205 4.56 3.25 20.27
N GLN A 206 5.45 2.29 20.07
CA GLN A 206 6.74 2.51 19.42
C GLN A 206 6.55 2.31 17.93
N VAL A 207 6.53 3.40 17.17
CA VAL A 207 6.27 3.41 15.73
C VAL A 207 7.35 4.21 15.01
N PRO A 208 7.55 3.98 13.69
CA PRO A 208 8.51 4.78 12.92
C PRO A 208 8.17 6.27 12.96
N SER A 209 9.21 7.10 12.86
CA SER A 209 9.06 8.56 12.71
C SER A 209 9.37 9.06 11.31
N SER A 210 9.76 8.17 10.40
CA SER A 210 10.11 8.48 9.01
C SER A 210 10.06 7.21 8.16
N TYR A 211 9.75 7.37 6.88
CA TYR A 211 9.92 6.36 5.84
C TYR A 211 11.07 6.73 4.90
N ALA A 212 11.80 5.72 4.43
CA ALA A 212 12.89 5.91 3.47
C ALA A 212 12.36 5.80 2.04
N PHE A 213 11.82 6.91 1.51
CA PHE A 213 11.39 7.00 0.11
C PHE A 213 12.56 6.77 -0.84
N GLN A 214 12.33 6.01 -1.90
CA GLN A 214 13.32 5.84 -2.97
C GLN A 214 13.49 7.16 -3.73
N PRO A 215 14.66 7.41 -4.36
CA PRO A 215 14.84 8.60 -5.19
C PRO A 215 13.74 8.72 -6.25
N GLY A 216 13.09 9.88 -6.30
CA GLY A 216 11.97 10.14 -7.21
C GLY A 216 10.59 9.94 -6.59
N LEU A 217 10.53 9.44 -5.34
CA LEU A 217 9.34 9.47 -4.50
C LEU A 217 9.47 10.55 -3.44
#